data_AF-A0A9X1LX80-F1
#
_entry.id   AF-A0A9X1LX80-F1
#
_cell.length_a   1.000
_cell.length_b   1.000
_cell.length_c   1.000
_cell.angle_alpha   90.00
_cell.angle_beta   90.00
_cell.angle_gamma   90.00
#
_symmetry.space_group_name_H-M   'P 1'
#
loop_
_entity.id
_entity.type
_entity.pdbx_description
1 polymer ?
#
loop_
_entity_poly.entity_id
_entity_poly.type
_entity_poly.pdbx_seq_one_letter_code
_entity_poly.pdbx_strand_id
1 'polypeptide(L)' 'MSTVGTGELLDFERAWPRHSGAKEVAIRAHGLTPARYYVLLRRAAVSHEGQAHDAVTAHRIIRLRRS' A
#
# COMPACT_ATOMS: atom_id res chain seq x y z
N MET A 1 -6.02 -13.69 12.41
CA MET A 1 -5.63 -12.38 11.84
C MET A 1 -4.91 -12.66 10.54
N SER A 2 -5.57 -12.49 9.40
CA SER A 2 -4.95 -12.68 8.10
C SER A 2 -3.88 -11.59 7.93
N THR A 3 -2.62 -11.99 7.88
CA THR A 3 -1.52 -11.08 7.59
C THR A 3 -1.72 -10.57 6.16
N VAL A 4 -2.03 -9.29 6.00
CA VAL A 4 -2.14 -8.67 4.67
C VAL A 4 -0.78 -8.78 3.98
N GLY A 5 -0.75 -9.39 2.79
CA GLY A 5 0.47 -9.61 2.02
C GLY A 5 1.06 -8.30 1.48
N THR A 6 2.36 -8.26 1.23
CA THR A 6 3.03 -7.11 0.61
C THR A 6 2.52 -6.84 -0.81
N GLY A 7 2.26 -7.89 -1.61
CA GLY A 7 1.64 -7.77 -2.94
C GLY A 7 0.21 -7.23 -2.89
N GLU A 8 -0.61 -7.71 -1.96
CA GLU A 8 -2.00 -7.27 -1.77
C GLU A 8 -2.09 -5.77 -1.46
N LEU A 9 -1.16 -5.25 -0.66
CA LEU A 9 -1.07 -3.81 -0.37
C LEU A 9 -0.76 -2.98 -1.63
N LEU A 10 0.10 -3.50 -2.52
CA LEU A 10 0.47 -2.81 -3.77
C LEU A 10 -0.65 -2.89 -4.80
N ASP A 11 -1.34 -4.03 -4.92
CA ASP A 11 -2.50 -4.18 -5.80
C ASP A 11 -3.63 -3.24 -5.40
N PHE A 12 -3.92 -3.15 -4.09
CA PHE A 12 -4.88 -2.19 -3.57
C PHE A 12 -4.46 -0.74 -3.88
N GLU A 13 -3.19 -0.38 -3.63
CA GLU A 13 -2.71 0.98 -3.90
C GLU A 13 -2.77 1.35 -5.39
N ARG A 14 -2.54 0.38 -6.28
CA ARG A 14 -2.67 0.55 -7.73
C ARG A 14 -4.09 0.88 -8.14
N ALA A 15 -5.09 0.20 -7.54
CA ALA A 15 -6.51 0.49 -7.78
C ALA A 15 -6.96 1.86 -7.22
N TRP A 16 -6.24 2.38 -6.21
CA TRP A 16 -6.57 3.64 -5.54
C TRP A 16 -5.45 4.69 -5.67
N PRO A 17 -5.22 5.27 -6.87
CA PRO A 17 -4.08 6.14 -7.14
C PRO A 17 -4.12 7.50 -6.41
N ARG A 18 -5.29 7.91 -5.90
CA ARG A 18 -5.48 9.15 -5.13
C ARG A 18 -5.97 8.84 -3.73
N HIS A 19 -5.49 9.61 -2.75
CA HIS A 19 -6.06 9.59 -1.41
C HIS A 19 -7.47 10.20 -1.46
N SER A 20 -8.48 9.45 -1.05
CA SER A 20 -9.89 9.85 -1.07
C SER A 20 -10.61 9.27 0.14
N GLY A 21 -11.72 9.89 0.57
CA GLY A 21 -12.53 9.36 1.67
C GLY A 21 -13.02 7.93 1.41
N ALA A 22 -13.36 7.61 0.16
CA ALA A 22 -13.73 6.26 -0.25
C ALA A 22 -12.59 5.25 -0.03
N LYS A 23 -11.34 5.65 -0.32
CA LYS A 23 -10.15 4.83 -0.04
C LYS A 23 -9.99 4.56 1.45
N GLU A 24 -10.21 5.56 2.30
CA GLU A 24 -10.13 5.35 3.75
C GLU A 24 -11.21 4.41 4.29
N VAL A 25 -12.43 4.50 3.76
CA VAL A 25 -13.51 3.56 4.11
C VAL A 25 -13.14 2.14 3.68
N ALA A 26 -12.61 1.97 2.47
CA ALA A 26 -12.14 0.68 1.99
C ALA A 26 -10.99 0.12 2.86
N ILE A 27 -10.00 0.95 3.23
CA ILE A 27 -8.92 0.56 4.15
C ILE A 27 -9.49 0.06 5.49
N ARG A 28 -10.49 0.77 6.05
CA ARG A 28 -11.14 0.37 7.30
C ARG A 28 -11.92 -0.94 7.16
N ALA A 29 -12.50 -1.22 5.99
CA ALA A 29 -13.16 -2.50 5.70
C ALA A 29 -12.19 -3.69 5.72
N HIS A 30 -10.89 -3.47 5.46
CA HIS A 30 -9.84 -4.46 5.65
C HIS A 30 -9.38 -4.61 7.11
N GLY A 31 -10.05 -3.97 8.07
CA GLY A 31 -9.69 -4.02 9.49
C GLY A 31 -8.41 -3.25 9.84
N LEU A 32 -7.93 -2.37 8.95
CA LEU A 32 -6.76 -1.54 9.16
C LEU A 32 -7.16 -0.09 9.44
N THR A 33 -6.39 0.58 10.30
CA THR A 33 -6.45 2.05 10.36
C THR A 33 -5.70 2.64 9.15
N PRO A 34 -6.09 3.84 8.66
CA PRO A 34 -5.38 4.51 7.56
C PRO A 34 -3.88 4.65 7.82
N ALA A 35 -3.50 5.04 9.05
CA ALA A 35 -2.10 5.13 9.45
C ALA A 35 -1.37 3.79 9.37
N ARG A 36 -1.98 2.70 9.87
CA ARG A 36 -1.39 1.35 9.83
C ARG A 36 -1.20 0.86 8.39
N TYR A 37 -2.17 1.14 7.52
CA TYR A 37 -2.11 0.83 6.11
C TYR A 37 -0.90 1.49 5.44
N TYR A 38 -0.72 2.80 5.60
CA TYR A 38 0.41 3.50 4.96
C TYR A 38 1.78 3.04 5.48
N VAL A 39 1.88 2.67 6.76
CA VAL A 39 3.10 2.05 7.32
C VAL A 39 3.40 0.72 6.64
N LEU A 40 2.40 -0.14 6.49
CA LEU A 40 2.56 -1.45 5.84
C LEU A 40 2.87 -1.30 4.35
N LEU A 41 2.16 -0.43 3.65
CA LEU A 41 2.38 -0.12 2.24
C LEU A 41 3.82 0.33 1.97
N ARG A 42 4.35 1.22 2.83
CA ARG A 42 5.73 1.69 2.71
C ARG A 42 6.75 0.57 2.94
N ARG A 43 6.47 -0.37 3.84
CA ARG A 43 7.31 -1.55 4.08
C ARG A 43 7.26 -2.50 2.89
N ALA A 44 6.07 -2.73 2.32
CA ALA A 44 5.89 -3.52 1.11
C ALA A 44 6.69 -2.95 -0.06
N ALA A 45 6.59 -1.63 -0.27
CA ALA A 45 7.29 -0.95 -1.38
C ALA A 45 8.82 -1.07 -1.34
N VAL A 46 9.43 -1.16 -0.15
CA VAL A 46 10.90 -1.31 0.00
C VAL A 46 11.35 -2.77 0.12
N SER A 47 10.42 -3.71 0.20
CA SER A 47 10.72 -5.14 0.29
C SER A 47 11.01 -5.74 -1.08
N HIS A 48 11.89 -6.74 -1.14
CA HIS A 48 12.16 -7.47 -2.38
C HIS A 48 10.90 -8.15 -2.93
N GLU A 49 10.07 -8.73 -2.05
CA GLU A 49 8.80 -9.36 -2.42
C GLU A 49 7.84 -8.36 -3.08
N GLY A 50 7.64 -7.18 -2.47
CA GLY A 50 6.77 -6.16 -3.05
C GLY A 50 7.31 -5.60 -4.38
N GLN A 51 8.62 -5.45 -4.52
CA GLN A 51 9.24 -5.02 -5.78
C GLN A 51 9.12 -6.07 -6.88
N ALA A 52 9.26 -7.36 -6.53
CA ALA A 52 9.05 -8.46 -7.46
C ALA A 52 7.59 -8.56 -7.93
N HIS A 53 6.64 -8.18 -7.07
CA HIS A 53 5.20 -8.19 -7.38
C HIS A 53 4.78 -7.01 -8.26
N ASP A 54 5.06 -5.76 -7.85
CA ASP A 54 4.77 -4.56 -8.65
C ASP A 54 5.83 -3.46 -8.40
N ALA A 55 6.93 -3.54 -9.15
CA ALA A 55 8.02 -2.57 -9.08
C ALA A 55 7.59 -1.14 -9.41
N VAL A 56 6.59 -0.95 -10.28
CA VAL A 56 6.15 0.38 -10.73
C VAL A 56 5.44 1.09 -9.59
N THR A 57 4.47 0.42 -8.96
CA THR A 57 3.74 0.95 -7.82
C THR A 57 4.67 1.14 -6.61
N ALA A 58 5.53 0.16 -6.34
CA ALA A 58 6.53 0.24 -5.28
C ALA A 58 7.46 1.46 -5.42
N HIS A 59 8.05 1.66 -6.60
CA HIS A 59 8.92 2.81 -6.85
C HIS A 59 8.17 4.15 -6.81
N ARG A 60 6.91 4.22 -7.25
CA ARG A 60 6.07 5.43 -7.09
C ARG A 60 5.95 5.81 -5.62
N ILE A 61 5.62 4.86 -4.76
CA ILE A 61 5.49 5.07 -3.31
C ILE A 61 6.83 5.51 -2.70
N ILE A 62 7.94 4.89 -3.08
CA ILE A 62 9.27 5.26 -2.60
C ILE A 62 9.61 6.70 -2.99
N ARG A 63 9.28 7.12 -4.22
CA ARG A 63 9.56 8.46 -4.71
C ARG A 63 8.75 9.54 -3.98
N LEU A 64 7.45 9.31 -3.77
CA LEU A 64 6.57 10.24 -3.05
C LEU A 64 7.03 10.56 -1.62
N ARG A 65 7.83 9.67 -1.01
CA ARG A 65 8.41 9.91 0.32
C ARG A 65 9.59 10.90 0.32
N ARG A 66 10.33 10.97 -0.80
CA ARG A 66 11.56 11.76 -0.88
C ARG A 66 11.31 13.22 -1.26
N SER A 67 10.06 13.58 -1.57
CA SER A 67 9.59 14.92 -1.88
C SER A 67 8.93 15.54 -0.65
#